data_AF-A0A4Q3SNI3-F1
#
_entry.id   AF-A0A4Q3SNI3-F1
#
_cell.length_a   1.000
_cell.length_b   1.000
_cell.length_c   1.000
_cell.angle_alpha   90.00
_cell.angle_beta   90.00
_cell.angle_gamma   90.00
#
_symmetry.space_group_name_H-M   'P 1'
#
loop_
_entity.id
_entity.type
_entity.pdbx_description
1 polymer ?
#
loop_
_entity_poly.entity_id
_entity_poly.type
_entity_poly.pdbx_seq_one_letter_code
_entity_poly.pdbx_strand_id
1 'polypeptide(L)' 'QASIRQQYIDQSQSLNLNIPADLPVKDVNRLLIEAWKLGVKTLYYQRSQSVSKELVNGLVSCKSCEG' A
#
# COMPACT_ATOMS: atom_id res chain seq x y z
N GLN A 1 -12.42 4.07 10.10
CA GLN A 1 -13.42 3.00 10.35
C GLN A 1 -12.79 1.70 10.86
N ALA A 2 -11.67 1.23 10.30
CA ALA A 2 -11.03 -0.02 10.72
C ALA A 2 -10.65 -0.08 12.21
N SER A 3 -10.20 1.04 12.77
CA SER A 3 -9.90 1.21 14.19
C SER A 3 -11.13 1.10 15.10
N ILE A 4 -12.26 1.68 14.68
CA ILE A 4 -13.51 1.66 15.48
C ILE A 4 -14.01 0.23 15.65
N ARG A 5 -14.03 -0.55 14.55
CA ARG A 5 -14.46 -1.96 14.62
C ARG A 5 -13.47 -2.86 15.35
N GLN A 6 -12.21 -2.44 15.49
CA GLN A 6 -11.19 -3.20 16.22
C GLN A 6 -11.54 -3.36 17.71
N GLN A 7 -12.34 -2.46 18.28
CA GLN A 7 -12.82 -2.54 19.67
C GLN A 7 -13.72 -3.75 19.93
N TYR A 8 -14.36 -4.29 18.88
CA TYR A 8 -15.27 -5.43 18.96
C TYR A 8 -14.62 -6.72 18.43
N ILE A 9 -13.32 -6.69 18.12
CA ILE A 9 -12.57 -7.83 17.58
C ILE A 9 -11.42 -8.14 18.54
N ASP A 10 -11.50 -9.29 19.17
CA ASP A 10 -10.54 -9.83 20.13
C ASP A 10 -9.15 -10.06 19.48
N GLN A 11 -9.14 -10.58 18.26
CA GLN A 11 -7.94 -10.82 17.45
C GLN A 11 -7.62 -9.61 16.56
N SER A 12 -7.46 -9.78 15.24
CA SER A 12 -7.05 -8.73 14.32
C SER A 12 -7.83 -8.79 13.01
N GLN A 13 -7.55 -7.86 12.10
CA GLN A 13 -8.22 -7.75 10.81
C GLN A 13 -7.18 -7.55 9.71
N SER A 14 -7.28 -8.35 8.64
CA SER A 14 -6.44 -8.17 7.46
C SER A 14 -6.85 -6.91 6.70
N LEU A 15 -6.14 -5.81 6.95
CA LEU A 15 -6.38 -4.53 6.28
C LEU A 15 -5.49 -4.40 5.04
N ASN A 16 -6.11 -4.30 3.87
CA ASN A 16 -5.44 -3.96 2.62
C ASN A 16 -5.55 -2.46 2.36
N LEU A 17 -4.40 -1.84 2.06
CA LEU A 17 -4.26 -0.46 1.64
C LEU A 17 -3.85 -0.47 0.16
N ASN A 18 -4.47 0.42 -0.61
CA ASN A 18 -4.04 0.68 -1.98
C ASN A 18 -3.20 1.96 -1.97
N ILE A 19 -1.88 1.81 -1.81
CA ILE A 19 -0.94 2.93 -1.83
C ILE A 19 -0.38 3.08 -3.26
N PRO A 20 -0.52 4.26 -3.88
CA PRO A 20 0.10 4.57 -5.17
C PRO A 20 1.62 4.41 -5.15
N ALA A 21 2.21 3.98 -6.26
CA ALA A 21 3.65 3.72 -6.33
C ALA A 21 4.51 4.99 -6.29
N ASP A 22 3.95 6.11 -6.75
CA ASP A 22 4.52 7.46 -6.79
C ASP A 22 4.49 8.18 -5.43
N LEU A 23 3.81 7.60 -4.42
CA LEU A 23 3.71 8.23 -3.11
C LEU A 23 5.08 8.24 -2.41
N PRO A 24 5.52 9.40 -1.88
CA PRO A 24 6.77 9.47 -1.12
C PRO A 24 6.77 8.51 0.07
N VAL A 25 7.92 7.87 0.32
CA VAL A 25 8.10 6.94 1.45
C VAL A 25 7.77 7.61 2.80
N LYS A 26 8.01 8.91 2.92
CA LYS A 26 7.67 9.69 4.11
C LYS A 26 6.17 9.66 4.42
N ASP A 27 5.33 9.75 3.40
CA ASP A 27 3.88 9.77 3.56
C ASP A 27 3.33 8.37 3.84
N VAL A 28 3.95 7.33 3.24
CA VAL A 28 3.70 5.93 3.60
C VAL A 28 3.99 5.70 5.09
N ASN A 29 5.16 6.14 5.56
CA ASN A 29 5.54 6.00 6.97
C ASN A 29 4.59 6.75 7.90
N ARG A 30 4.18 7.96 7.52
CA ARG A 30 3.18 8.72 8.27
C ARG A 30 1.88 7.93 8.39
N LEU A 31 1.42 7.32 7.31
CA LEU A 31 0.19 6.51 7.30
C LEU A 31 0.30 5.29 8.22
N LEU A 32 1.46 4.61 8.23
CA LEU A 32 1.73 3.49 9.16
C LEU A 32 1.70 3.94 10.63
N ILE A 33 2.33 5.07 10.94
CA ILE A 33 2.35 5.64 12.30
C ILE A 33 0.94 6.03 12.75
N GLU A 34 0.14 6.64 11.87
CA GLU A 34 -1.25 6.98 12.17
C GLU A 34 -2.11 5.72 12.39
N ALA A 35 -1.92 4.65 11.61
CA ALA A 35 -2.62 3.39 11.83
C ALA A 35 -2.30 2.79 13.21
N TRP A 36 -1.04 2.85 13.64
CA TRP A 36 -0.62 2.43 14.98
C TRP A 36 -1.26 3.29 16.07
N LYS A 37 -1.25 4.63 15.94
CA LYS A 37 -1.90 5.55 16.90
C LYS A 37 -3.40 5.29 17.02
N LEU A 38 -4.06 4.92 15.92
CA LEU A 38 -5.47 4.60 15.87
C LEU A 38 -5.80 3.19 16.42
N GLY A 39 -4.80 2.43 16.89
CA GLY A 39 -5.00 1.11 17.49
C GLY A 39 -5.25 -0.02 16.49
N VAL A 40 -4.87 0.17 15.23
CA VAL A 40 -4.91 -0.91 14.23
C VAL A 40 -3.81 -1.92 14.53
N LYS A 41 -4.17 -3.19 14.71
CA LYS A 41 -3.22 -4.24 15.15
C LYS A 41 -2.31 -4.73 14.02
N THR A 42 -2.84 -4.87 12.79
CA THR A 42 -2.11 -5.43 11.65
C THR A 42 -2.51 -4.75 10.34
N LEU A 43 -1.57 -4.72 9.39
CA LEU A 43 -1.74 -4.28 8.01
C LEU A 43 -1.22 -5.40 7.11
N TYR A 44 -1.93 -5.73 6.02
CA TYR A 44 -1.60 -6.86 5.17
C TYR A 44 -0.98 -6.41 3.86
N TYR A 45 -1.78 -6.13 2.81
CA TYR A 45 -1.24 -5.57 1.58
C TYR A 45 -1.19 -4.05 1.64
N GLN A 46 -0.07 -3.47 1.20
CA GLN A 46 0.11 -2.01 1.13
C GLN A 46 0.05 -1.47 -0.30
N ARG A 47 0.29 -2.32 -1.31
CA ARG A 47 0.32 -1.93 -2.71
C ARG A 47 -0.44 -2.96 -3.53
N SER A 48 -1.32 -2.50 -4.41
CA SER A 48 -2.02 -3.37 -5.36
C SER A 48 -1.22 -3.61 -6.65
N GLN A 49 -0.21 -2.78 -6.93
CA GLN A 49 0.68 -2.94 -8.09
C GLN A 49 2.10 -3.34 -7.67
N SER A 50 2.68 -4.23 -8.48
CA SER A 50 4.08 -4.62 -8.36
C SER A 50 4.97 -3.51 -8.90
N VAL A 51 5.83 -2.96 -8.04
CA VAL A 51 6.87 -1.99 -8.43
C VAL A 51 7.74 -2.56 -9.56
N SER A 52 8.03 -3.86 -9.52
CA SER A 52 8.78 -4.54 -10.57
C SER A 52 8.04 -4.59 -11.90
N LYS A 53 6.71 -4.70 -11.88
CA LYS A 53 5.89 -4.74 -13.11
C LYS A 53 5.80 -3.37 -13.77
N GLU A 54 5.69 -2.29 -12.99
CA GLU A 54 5.76 -0.92 -13.51
C GLU A 54 7.15 -0.60 -14.09
N LEU A 55 8.23 -1.01 -13.41
CA LEU A 55 9.59 -0.86 -13.91
C LEU A 55 9.81 -1.61 -15.23
N VAL A 56 9.34 -2.86 -15.32
CA VAL A 56 9.39 -3.67 -16.55
C VAL A 56 8.56 -3.03 -17.66
N ASN A 57 7.35 -2.55 -17.40
CA ASN A 57 6.55 -1.86 -18.41
C ASN A 57 7.23 -0.59 -18.94
N GLY A 58 7.93 0.15 -18.07
CA GLY A 58 8.76 1.30 -18.48
C GLY A 58 9.92 0.90 -19.40
N LEU A 59 10.59 -0.22 -19.10
CA LEU A 59 11.67 -0.78 -19.92
C LEU A 59 11.18 -1.38 -21.24
N VAL A 60 9.95 -1.89 -21.28
CA VAL A 60 9.31 -2.52 -22.46
C VAL A 60 8.69 -1.48 -23.40
N SER A 61 8.65 -0.19 -23.02
CA SER A 61 8.31 0.91 -23.94
C SER A 61 9.48 1.21 -24.90
N CYS A 62 9.84 0.21 -25.70
CA CYS A 62 10.89 0.35 -26.70
C CYS A 62 10.34 1.10 -27.92
N LYS A 63 10.65 2.40 -28.02
CA LYS A 63 10.37 3.26 -29.20
C LYS A 63 11.09 2.80 -30.49
N SER A 64 11.78 1.67 -30.49
CA SER A 64 12.60 1.21 -31.62
C SER A 64 11.82 0.40 -32.66
N CYS A 65 10.62 -0.11 -32.33
CA CYS A 65 9.82 -0.93 -33.25
C CYS A 65 8.39 -0.39 -33.47
N GLU A 66 8.08 0.82 -33.01
CA GLU A 66 6.83 1.54 -33.34
C GLU A 66 6.97 2.28 -34.69
N GLY A 67 7.40 1.53 -35.72
CA GLY A 67 7.46 1.97 -37.11
C GLY A 67 6.34 1.37 -37.93
#